data_AF-A0A430QIM3-F1
#
_entry.id   AF-A0A430QIM3-F1
#
_cell.length_a   1.000
_cell.length_b   1.000
_cell.length_c   1.000
_cell.angle_alpha   90.00
_cell.angle_beta   90.00
_cell.angle_gamma   90.00
#
_symmetry.space_group_name_H-M   'P 1'
#
loop_
_entity.id
_entity.type
_entity.pdbx_description
1 polymer ?
#
loop_
_entity_poly.entity_id
_entity_poly.type
_entity_poly.pdbx_seq_one_letter_code
_entity_poly.pdbx_strand_id
1 'polypeptide(L)'
;METFGENGLGHFLLCIKAQYCKEILRFLCSPEVLRELKSEWIHVYDESFVDTFLIKPLVKWKPVFISLQKSLESEQSTPDHKKITEEEMKIKLNQLKKMERNRLNVMISHEASSTAKFDLCCKRKIAANKLRNEKRAKLLEFLNEKKLQQDKMNKVAKEVASSHENAKIAKKKLMEEKKKSASEILKESKQLLDEAAIKAEEEKKMKKELISQIQAEELSAIMTKSRNVKQCDKKSENFRIYLNTISNLINDDSDGDDNNNNKYIVIDLTNTPGHGLLNEMSIIELRERLNQLKINKQRELEEKRDAIINDKEQKTKVLLELLNRIGKHRSVKTVAATRKMVNNGENTLINNCKVTKEDIYKNDPSLQQMLDCLSKQKEERQRYAKSDQSQKFRKYVNKGVKNKENESLKTFWDELERQREQRSRMETGATHHPSEHLITSLTA
;
A
#
# COMPACT_ATOMS: atom_id res chain seq x y z
N MET A 1 -51.68 75.99 -7.62
CA MET A 1 -52.17 75.86 -6.22
C MET A 1 -53.37 74.93 -6.07
N GLU A 2 -54.02 74.45 -7.13
CA GLU A 2 -55.19 73.54 -7.00
C GLU A 2 -54.82 72.07 -6.67
N THR A 3 -53.59 71.65 -6.92
CA THR A 3 -53.13 70.26 -6.71
C THR A 3 -52.69 69.93 -5.29
N PHE A 4 -52.54 70.93 -4.41
CA PHE A 4 -52.16 70.68 -3.02
C PHE A 4 -53.36 70.24 -2.16
N GLY A 5 -54.57 70.69 -2.51
CA GLY A 5 -55.76 70.37 -1.72
C GLY A 5 -56.27 68.94 -1.94
N GLU A 6 -56.28 68.40 -3.17
CA GLU A 6 -56.97 67.12 -3.47
C GLU A 6 -56.12 65.96 -3.02
N ASN A 7 -54.82 66.02 -3.33
CA ASN A 7 -53.84 65.05 -2.88
C ASN A 7 -53.56 65.18 -1.37
N GLY A 8 -53.54 66.41 -0.83
CA GLY A 8 -53.34 66.65 0.61
C GLY A 8 -54.52 66.17 1.44
N LEU A 9 -55.75 66.44 1.00
CA LEU A 9 -56.96 65.97 1.68
C LEU A 9 -57.17 64.46 1.51
N GLY A 10 -56.84 63.91 0.34
CA GLY A 10 -56.79 62.45 0.15
C GLY A 10 -55.81 61.77 1.11
N HIS A 11 -54.61 62.32 1.27
CA HIS A 11 -53.61 61.80 2.21
C HIS A 11 -54.05 61.96 3.68
N PHE A 12 -54.66 63.10 4.04
CA PHE A 12 -55.21 63.33 5.37
C PHE A 12 -56.32 62.34 5.73
N LEU A 13 -57.23 62.08 4.80
CA LEU A 13 -58.33 61.12 4.98
C LEU A 13 -57.84 59.65 5.03
N LEU A 14 -56.72 59.31 4.38
CA LEU A 14 -56.11 57.98 4.48
C LEU A 14 -55.39 57.75 5.81
N CYS A 15 -54.93 58.81 6.48
CA CYS A 15 -54.27 58.71 7.79
C CYS A 15 -55.23 58.56 8.96
N ILE A 16 -56.52 58.87 8.78
CA ILE A 16 -57.55 58.79 9.81
C ILE A 16 -58.30 57.44 9.68
N LYS A 17 -58.69 56.82 10.80
CA LYS A 17 -59.47 55.56 10.74
C LYS A 17 -60.74 55.78 9.90
N ALA A 18 -61.00 54.86 8.97
CA ALA A 18 -62.08 54.97 7.97
C ALA A 18 -63.45 55.36 8.55
N GLN A 19 -63.75 54.98 9.80
CA GLN A 19 -64.99 55.35 10.49
C GLN A 19 -65.11 56.88 10.71
N TYR A 20 -64.04 57.55 11.12
CA TYR A 20 -64.07 59.01 11.34
C TYR A 20 -64.11 59.77 10.01
N CYS A 21 -63.47 59.25 8.97
CA CYS A 21 -63.53 59.83 7.63
C CYS A 21 -64.97 59.84 7.09
N LYS A 22 -65.75 58.77 7.34
CA LYS A 22 -67.16 58.70 6.98
C LYS A 22 -68.00 59.76 7.68
N GLU A 23 -67.82 59.92 8.99
CA GLU A 23 -68.57 60.94 9.75
C GLU A 23 -68.18 62.36 9.35
N ILE A 24 -66.90 62.64 9.11
CA ILE A 24 -66.42 63.95 8.64
C ILE A 24 -66.98 64.27 7.25
N LEU A 25 -66.92 63.32 6.32
CA LEU A 25 -67.48 63.50 4.97
C LEU A 25 -69.01 63.69 5.02
N ARG A 26 -69.71 62.95 5.88
CA ARG A 26 -71.15 63.12 6.09
C ARG A 26 -71.49 64.51 6.63
N PHE A 27 -70.69 65.00 7.58
CA PHE A 27 -70.85 66.32 8.18
C PHE A 27 -70.60 67.44 7.15
N LEU A 28 -69.51 67.37 6.38
CA LEU A 28 -69.15 68.38 5.37
C LEU A 28 -70.06 68.38 4.14
N CYS A 29 -70.69 67.25 3.81
CA CYS A 29 -71.65 67.16 2.72
C CYS A 29 -73.04 67.74 3.07
N SER A 30 -73.35 67.94 4.36
CA SER A 30 -74.64 68.46 4.82
C SER A 30 -74.82 69.95 4.48
N PRO A 31 -75.91 70.35 3.79
CA PRO A 31 -76.12 71.74 3.39
C PRO A 31 -76.47 72.67 4.55
N GLU A 32 -77.07 72.16 5.63
CA GLU A 32 -77.36 72.91 6.86
C GLU A 32 -76.08 73.30 7.60
N VAL A 33 -75.12 72.38 7.67
CA VAL A 33 -73.87 72.55 8.43
C VAL A 33 -73.02 73.67 7.87
N LEU A 34 -72.91 73.81 6.54
CA LEU A 34 -72.12 74.90 5.94
C LEU A 34 -72.72 76.29 6.22
N ARG A 35 -74.04 76.39 6.40
CA ARG A 35 -74.71 77.64 6.76
C ARG A 35 -74.46 77.99 8.22
N GLU A 36 -74.52 77.00 9.09
CA GLU A 36 -74.23 77.14 10.52
C GLU A 36 -72.76 77.48 10.77
N LEU A 37 -71.84 76.85 10.03
CA LEU A 37 -70.41 77.15 10.08
C LEU A 37 -70.14 78.59 9.63
N LYS A 38 -70.84 79.06 8.59
CA LYS A 38 -70.75 80.45 8.12
C LYS A 38 -71.22 81.43 9.19
N SER A 39 -72.36 81.19 9.83
CA SER A 39 -72.86 82.09 10.89
C SER A 39 -71.90 82.18 12.08
N GLU A 40 -71.34 81.04 12.50
CA GLU A 40 -70.37 81.01 13.60
C GLU A 40 -69.06 81.72 13.26
N TRP A 41 -68.58 81.59 12.02
CA TRP A 41 -67.32 82.21 11.61
C TRP A 41 -67.43 83.71 11.35
N ILE A 42 -68.59 84.23 10.96
CA ILE A 42 -68.83 85.67 10.80
C ILE A 42 -68.75 86.41 12.15
N HIS A 43 -69.01 85.73 13.27
CA HIS A 43 -68.82 86.31 14.61
C HIS A 43 -67.34 86.53 14.97
N VAL A 44 -66.42 85.86 14.28
CA VAL A 44 -64.98 85.88 14.58
C VAL A 44 -64.17 86.59 13.48
N TYR A 45 -64.63 86.54 12.23
CA TYR A 45 -63.94 87.06 11.06
C TYR A 45 -64.88 87.88 10.17
N ASP A 46 -64.32 88.80 9.38
CA ASP A 46 -65.08 89.62 8.43
C ASP A 46 -65.88 88.75 7.45
N GLU A 47 -67.13 89.12 7.21
CA GLU A 47 -68.04 88.37 6.33
C GLU A 47 -67.46 88.16 4.93
N SER A 48 -66.80 89.19 4.37
CA SER A 48 -66.13 89.09 3.07
C SER A 48 -64.99 88.08 3.06
N PHE A 49 -64.29 87.91 4.19
CA PHE A 49 -63.21 86.95 4.33
C PHE A 49 -63.76 85.52 4.45
N VAL A 50 -64.76 85.32 5.32
CA VAL A 50 -65.41 84.02 5.52
C VAL A 50 -66.00 83.50 4.22
N ASP A 51 -66.73 84.34 3.48
CA ASP A 51 -67.33 83.93 2.22
C ASP A 51 -66.30 83.59 1.14
N THR A 52 -65.25 84.40 1.02
CA THR A 52 -64.29 84.26 -0.09
C THR A 52 -63.29 83.13 0.15
N PHE A 53 -62.81 82.96 1.39
CA PHE A 53 -61.68 82.09 1.69
C PHE A 53 -62.04 80.83 2.47
N LEU A 54 -63.19 80.78 3.12
CA LEU A 54 -63.60 79.60 3.90
C LEU A 54 -64.78 78.88 3.24
N ILE A 55 -65.89 79.57 2.98
CA ILE A 55 -67.11 78.96 2.46
C ILE A 55 -67.01 78.63 0.98
N LYS A 56 -66.58 79.58 0.14
CA LYS A 56 -66.48 79.36 -1.32
C LYS A 56 -65.56 78.20 -1.70
N PRO A 57 -64.40 77.98 -1.04
CA PRO A 57 -63.62 76.77 -1.21
C PRO A 57 -64.38 75.52 -0.76
N LEU A 58 -64.97 75.48 0.44
CA LEU A 58 -65.71 74.29 0.89
C LEU A 58 -66.85 73.89 -0.06
N VAL A 59 -67.57 74.87 -0.60
CA VAL A 59 -68.63 74.66 -1.61
C VAL A 59 -68.03 74.12 -2.92
N LYS A 60 -66.89 74.64 -3.38
CA LYS A 60 -66.18 74.14 -4.58
C LYS A 60 -65.75 72.68 -4.43
N TRP A 61 -65.41 72.24 -3.21
CA TRP A 61 -64.90 70.90 -2.91
C TRP A 61 -66.01 69.89 -2.58
N LYS A 62 -67.24 70.34 -2.36
CA LYS A 62 -68.43 69.52 -2.13
C LYS A 62 -68.62 68.35 -3.13
N PRO A 63 -68.52 68.52 -4.45
CA PRO A 63 -68.64 67.39 -5.38
C PRO A 63 -67.56 66.32 -5.18
N VAL A 64 -66.33 66.73 -4.81
CA VAL A 64 -65.23 65.80 -4.52
C VAL A 64 -65.55 65.00 -3.26
N PHE A 65 -66.03 65.64 -2.18
CA PHE A 65 -66.45 64.94 -0.96
C PHE A 65 -67.58 63.94 -1.20
N ILE A 66 -68.57 64.28 -2.04
CA ILE A 66 -69.66 63.38 -2.41
C ILE A 66 -69.16 62.17 -3.22
N SER A 67 -68.21 62.38 -4.13
CA SER A 67 -67.60 61.28 -4.90
C SER A 67 -66.79 60.32 -4.03
N LEU A 68 -66.06 60.85 -3.04
CA LEU A 68 -65.32 60.07 -2.07
C LEU A 68 -66.25 59.31 -1.13
N GLN A 69 -67.33 59.93 -0.67
CA GLN A 69 -68.34 59.27 0.16
C GLN A 69 -68.95 58.06 -0.58
N LYS A 70 -69.35 58.22 -1.84
CA LYS A 70 -69.89 57.11 -2.65
C LYS A 70 -68.88 55.98 -2.85
N SER A 71 -67.61 56.32 -3.08
CA SER A 71 -66.53 55.32 -3.22
C SER A 71 -66.34 54.51 -1.92
N LEU A 72 -66.35 55.19 -0.77
CA LEU A 72 -66.16 54.57 0.55
C LEU A 72 -67.38 53.79 1.05
N GLU A 73 -68.58 54.09 0.54
CA GLU A 73 -69.81 53.32 0.76
C GLU A 73 -69.84 52.06 -0.12
N SER A 74 -69.28 52.11 -1.34
CA SER A 74 -69.20 50.96 -2.25
C SER A 74 -68.22 49.87 -1.79
N GLU A 75 -67.18 50.21 -1.02
CA GLU A 75 -66.19 49.25 -0.50
C GLU A 75 -66.74 48.32 0.59
N GLN A 76 -67.91 48.59 1.18
CA GLN A 76 -68.42 47.83 2.33
C GLN A 76 -69.53 46.82 2.03
N SER A 77 -70.01 46.68 0.78
CA SER A 77 -71.16 45.82 0.47
C SER A 77 -70.96 44.68 -0.53
N THR A 78 -69.73 44.31 -0.93
CA THR A 78 -69.54 43.24 -1.93
C THR A 78 -69.14 41.88 -1.30
N PRO A 79 -69.93 40.80 -1.49
CA PRO A 79 -69.58 39.44 -1.04
C PRO A 79 -68.29 38.86 -1.65
N ASP A 80 -67.82 39.40 -2.78
CA ASP A 80 -66.65 38.90 -3.51
C ASP A 80 -65.33 39.02 -2.74
N HIS A 81 -65.13 40.09 -1.96
CA HIS A 81 -63.89 40.26 -1.21
C HIS A 81 -63.66 39.17 -0.15
N LYS A 82 -64.72 38.59 0.45
CA LYS A 82 -64.57 37.50 1.42
C LYS A 82 -64.12 36.20 0.76
N LYS A 83 -64.63 35.86 -0.43
CA LYS A 83 -64.19 34.68 -1.19
C LYS A 83 -62.75 34.81 -1.67
N ILE A 84 -62.38 35.98 -2.18
CA ILE A 84 -61.00 36.29 -2.61
C ILE A 84 -60.02 36.10 -1.44
N THR A 85 -60.36 36.57 -0.24
CA THR A 85 -59.49 36.37 0.94
C THR A 85 -59.37 34.90 1.39
N GLU A 86 -60.40 34.08 1.23
CA GLU A 86 -60.37 32.67 1.63
C GLU A 86 -59.56 31.81 0.64
N GLU A 87 -59.69 32.08 -0.66
CA GLU A 87 -58.90 31.43 -1.69
C GLU A 87 -57.41 31.79 -1.60
N GLU A 88 -57.09 33.06 -1.36
CA GLU A 88 -55.72 33.50 -1.10
C GLU A 88 -55.12 32.83 0.14
N MET A 89 -55.90 32.66 1.21
CA MET A 89 -55.46 31.93 2.40
C MET A 89 -55.20 30.44 2.11
N LYS A 90 -56.05 29.78 1.30
CA LYS A 90 -55.85 28.39 0.86
C LYS A 90 -54.60 28.24 -0.01
N ILE A 91 -54.35 29.18 -0.92
CA ILE A 91 -53.15 29.19 -1.77
C ILE A 91 -51.90 29.34 -0.90
N LYS A 92 -51.88 30.28 0.05
CA LYS A 92 -50.76 30.47 1.00
C LYS A 92 -50.52 29.22 1.85
N LEU A 93 -51.58 28.58 2.35
CA LEU A 93 -51.46 27.34 3.12
C LEU A 93 -50.88 26.19 2.30
N ASN A 94 -51.30 26.04 1.03
CA ASN A 94 -50.75 25.04 0.13
C ASN A 94 -49.28 25.29 -0.23
N GLN A 95 -48.89 26.57 -0.40
CA GLN A 95 -47.49 26.96 -0.58
C GLN A 95 -46.65 26.60 0.65
N LEU A 96 -47.15 26.87 1.87
CA LEU A 96 -46.50 26.49 3.12
C LEU A 96 -46.31 24.96 3.23
N LYS A 97 -47.36 24.18 2.96
CA LYS A 97 -47.28 22.70 2.91
C LYS A 97 -46.22 22.23 1.91
N LYS A 98 -46.16 22.85 0.73
CA LYS A 98 -45.18 22.51 -0.31
C LYS A 98 -43.74 22.84 0.12
N MET A 99 -43.51 23.99 0.74
CA MET A 99 -42.19 24.35 1.28
C MET A 99 -41.75 23.36 2.35
N GLU A 100 -42.66 22.93 3.22
CA GLU A 100 -42.36 22.00 4.29
C GLU A 100 -42.07 20.57 3.76
N ARG A 101 -42.84 20.10 2.76
CA ARG A 101 -42.50 18.84 2.03
C ARG A 101 -41.11 18.91 1.43
N ASN A 102 -40.76 20.02 0.78
CA ASN A 102 -39.43 20.21 0.21
C ASN A 102 -38.34 20.18 1.29
N ARG A 103 -38.57 20.81 2.44
CA ARG A 103 -37.63 20.80 3.57
C ARG A 103 -37.41 19.37 4.09
N LEU A 104 -38.49 18.62 4.34
CA LEU A 104 -38.41 17.23 4.80
C LEU A 104 -37.69 16.34 3.77
N ASN A 105 -38.00 16.48 2.47
CA ASN A 105 -37.33 15.74 1.40
C ASN A 105 -35.81 15.99 1.37
N VAL A 106 -35.38 17.24 1.57
CA VAL A 106 -33.94 17.57 1.66
C VAL A 106 -33.32 16.88 2.87
N MET A 107 -33.99 16.88 4.03
CA MET A 107 -33.48 16.22 5.23
C MET A 107 -33.41 14.70 5.06
N ILE A 108 -34.42 14.07 4.45
CA ILE A 108 -34.42 12.63 4.12
C ILE A 108 -33.28 12.29 3.16
N SER A 109 -33.08 13.10 2.12
CA SER A 109 -31.99 12.89 1.15
C SER A 109 -30.60 13.00 1.78
N HIS A 110 -30.41 13.97 2.68
CA HIS A 110 -29.17 14.13 3.44
C HIS A 110 -28.92 12.94 4.38
N GLU A 111 -29.98 12.44 5.02
CA GLU A 111 -29.92 11.26 5.89
C GLU A 111 -29.55 10.00 5.09
N ALA A 112 -30.23 9.75 3.97
CA ALA A 112 -29.92 8.65 3.05
C ALA A 112 -28.48 8.71 2.52
N SER A 113 -28.00 9.90 2.16
CA SER A 113 -26.60 10.10 1.75
C SER A 113 -25.61 9.78 2.88
N SER A 114 -25.96 10.12 4.12
CA SER A 114 -25.13 9.83 5.29
C SER A 114 -25.04 8.33 5.55
N THR A 115 -26.16 7.62 5.46
CA THR A 115 -26.22 6.15 5.56
C THR A 115 -25.39 5.48 4.46
N ALA A 116 -25.55 5.89 3.20
CA ALA A 116 -24.78 5.34 2.09
C ALA A 116 -23.26 5.53 2.24
N LYS A 117 -22.82 6.71 2.72
CA LYS A 117 -21.39 6.96 3.02
C LYS A 117 -20.87 6.03 4.11
N PHE A 118 -21.68 5.80 5.13
CA PHE A 118 -21.34 4.90 6.22
C PHE A 118 -21.19 3.46 5.71
N ASP A 119 -22.16 2.95 4.94
CA ASP A 119 -22.13 1.60 4.36
C ASP A 119 -20.90 1.38 3.47
N LEU A 120 -20.59 2.36 2.63
CA LEU A 120 -19.41 2.31 1.77
C LEU A 120 -18.12 2.24 2.59
N CYS A 121 -18.03 3.01 3.68
CA CYS A 121 -16.88 2.99 4.58
C CYS A 121 -16.74 1.63 5.28
N CYS A 122 -17.84 1.08 5.80
CA CYS A 122 -17.87 -0.25 6.42
C CYS A 122 -17.41 -1.33 5.43
N LYS A 123 -17.94 -1.33 4.20
CA LYS A 123 -17.52 -2.24 3.12
C LYS A 123 -16.02 -2.11 2.82
N ARG A 124 -15.50 -0.89 2.66
CA ARG A 124 -14.07 -0.63 2.43
C ARG A 124 -13.20 -1.14 3.58
N LYS A 125 -13.64 -0.97 4.82
CA LYS A 125 -12.92 -1.45 6.01
C LYS A 125 -12.87 -2.97 6.08
N ILE A 126 -13.99 -3.64 5.82
CA ILE A 126 -14.06 -5.10 5.76
C ILE A 126 -13.11 -5.63 4.68
N ALA A 127 -13.15 -5.03 3.48
CA ALA A 127 -12.26 -5.41 2.38
C ALA A 127 -10.77 -5.18 2.72
N ALA A 128 -10.42 -4.03 3.33
CA ALA A 128 -9.06 -3.73 3.74
C ALA A 128 -8.54 -4.70 4.82
N ASN A 129 -9.38 -5.04 5.80
CA ASN A 129 -9.04 -6.03 6.82
C ASN A 129 -8.88 -7.43 6.23
N LYS A 130 -9.77 -7.82 5.30
CA LYS A 130 -9.66 -9.09 4.58
C LYS A 130 -8.31 -9.17 3.84
N LEU A 131 -7.97 -8.15 3.06
CA LEU A 131 -6.70 -8.09 2.34
C LEU A 131 -5.49 -8.12 3.29
N ARG A 132 -5.54 -7.40 4.41
CA ARG A 132 -4.47 -7.41 5.42
C ARG A 132 -4.28 -8.81 6.02
N ASN A 133 -5.37 -9.49 6.34
CA ASN A 133 -5.34 -10.84 6.89
C ASN A 133 -4.81 -11.85 5.88
N GLU A 134 -5.23 -11.76 4.61
CA GLU A 134 -4.70 -12.59 3.53
C GLU A 134 -3.19 -12.39 3.34
N LYS A 135 -2.71 -11.14 3.32
CA LYS A 135 -1.27 -10.84 3.24
C LYS A 135 -0.50 -11.43 4.43
N ARG A 136 -1.06 -11.34 5.64
CA ARG A 136 -0.45 -11.91 6.85
C ARG A 136 -0.42 -13.43 6.81
N ALA A 137 -1.46 -14.07 6.31
CA ALA A 137 -1.53 -15.52 6.16
C ALA A 137 -0.45 -16.04 5.20
N LYS A 138 -0.31 -15.41 4.02
CA LYS A 138 0.75 -15.74 3.05
C LYS A 138 2.16 -15.59 3.63
N LEU A 139 2.39 -14.55 4.43
CA LEU A 139 3.68 -14.36 5.10
C LEU A 139 3.97 -15.48 6.12
N LEU A 140 2.96 -15.87 6.91
CA LEU A 140 3.11 -16.97 7.88
C LEU A 140 3.40 -18.30 7.18
N GLU A 141 2.75 -18.56 6.05
CA GLU A 141 2.98 -19.74 5.22
C GLU A 141 4.43 -19.77 4.70
N PHE A 142 4.93 -18.66 4.15
CA PHE A 142 6.33 -18.53 3.71
C PHE A 142 7.33 -18.76 4.85
N LEU A 143 7.07 -18.19 6.04
CA LEU A 143 7.93 -18.38 7.20
C LEU A 143 7.93 -19.84 7.67
N ASN A 144 6.79 -20.53 7.61
CA ASN A 144 6.68 -21.93 7.96
C ASN A 144 7.43 -22.83 6.97
N GLU A 145 7.30 -22.54 5.67
CA GLU A 145 8.06 -23.24 4.63
C GLU A 145 9.58 -23.06 4.82
N LYS A 146 10.03 -21.85 5.14
CA LYS A 146 11.44 -21.58 5.44
C LYS A 146 11.95 -22.32 6.66
N LYS A 147 11.14 -22.42 7.73
CA LYS A 147 11.48 -23.26 8.89
C LYS A 147 11.60 -24.73 8.52
N LEU A 148 10.67 -25.26 7.74
CA LEU A 148 10.72 -26.65 7.27
C LEU A 148 11.96 -26.91 6.39
N GLN A 149 12.31 -25.98 5.51
CA GLN A 149 13.54 -26.06 4.72
C GLN A 149 14.79 -26.05 5.62
N GLN A 150 14.83 -25.18 6.63
CA GLN A 150 15.93 -25.14 7.60
C GLN A 150 16.04 -26.43 8.40
N ASP A 151 14.92 -27.01 8.85
CA ASP A 151 14.91 -28.27 9.60
C ASP A 151 15.39 -29.45 8.74
N LYS A 152 15.02 -29.47 7.45
CA LYS A 152 15.56 -30.44 6.47
C LYS A 152 17.07 -30.28 6.31
N MET A 153 17.57 -29.05 6.16
CA MET A 153 19.02 -28.79 6.08
C MET A 153 19.74 -29.22 7.35
N ASN A 154 19.19 -28.91 8.52
CA ASN A 154 19.75 -29.30 9.82
C ASN A 154 19.80 -30.83 9.96
N LYS A 155 18.80 -31.56 9.44
CA LYS A 155 18.81 -33.03 9.42
C LYS A 155 19.93 -33.57 8.53
N VAL A 156 20.07 -33.06 7.31
CA VAL A 156 21.16 -33.45 6.39
C VAL A 156 22.52 -33.15 7.00
N ALA A 157 22.69 -31.97 7.63
CA ALA A 157 23.94 -31.61 8.31
C ALA A 157 24.29 -32.60 9.44
N LYS A 158 23.30 -33.06 10.21
CA LYS A 158 23.51 -34.09 11.25
C LYS A 158 23.92 -35.44 10.66
N GLU A 159 23.31 -35.86 9.56
CA GLU A 159 23.65 -37.12 8.86
C GLU A 159 25.06 -37.07 8.26
N VAL A 160 25.46 -35.93 7.68
CA VAL A 160 26.82 -35.73 7.18
C VAL A 160 27.83 -35.74 8.33
N ALA A 161 27.52 -35.10 9.46
CA ALA A 161 28.40 -35.10 10.63
C ALA A 161 28.61 -36.51 11.20
N SER A 162 27.54 -37.31 11.33
CA SER A 162 27.66 -38.69 11.82
C SER A 162 28.39 -39.60 10.82
N SER A 163 28.16 -39.42 9.52
CA SER A 163 28.90 -40.12 8.46
C SER A 163 30.39 -39.80 8.50
N HIS A 164 30.75 -38.53 8.69
CA HIS A 164 32.14 -38.10 8.80
C HIS A 164 32.83 -38.72 10.03
N GLU A 165 32.13 -38.80 11.16
CA GLU A 165 32.66 -39.46 12.37
C GLU A 165 32.85 -40.96 12.15
N ASN A 166 31.88 -41.63 11.54
CA ASN A 166 32.00 -43.05 11.17
C ASN A 166 33.17 -43.31 10.22
N ALA A 167 33.38 -42.43 9.23
CA ALA A 167 34.50 -42.53 8.30
C ALA A 167 35.86 -42.37 9.00
N LYS A 168 35.98 -41.45 9.97
CA LYS A 168 37.18 -41.33 10.82
C LYS A 168 37.45 -42.59 11.61
N ILE A 169 36.42 -43.16 12.24
CA ILE A 169 36.52 -44.40 13.02
C ILE A 169 36.96 -45.56 12.10
N ALA A 170 36.35 -45.71 10.94
CA ALA A 170 36.71 -46.75 9.97
C ALA A 170 38.16 -46.61 9.49
N LYS A 171 38.60 -45.39 9.17
CA LYS A 171 40.00 -45.12 8.80
C LYS A 171 40.97 -45.48 9.92
N LYS A 172 40.64 -45.15 11.18
CA LYS A 172 41.47 -45.50 12.34
C LYS A 172 41.58 -47.02 12.52
N LYS A 173 40.45 -47.75 12.44
CA LYS A 173 40.43 -49.21 12.53
C LYS A 173 41.26 -49.87 11.43
N LEU A 174 41.10 -49.42 10.18
CA LEU A 174 41.86 -49.92 9.04
C LEU A 174 43.37 -49.70 9.21
N MET A 175 43.79 -48.54 9.74
CA MET A 175 45.19 -48.28 10.06
C MET A 175 45.74 -49.22 11.14
N GLU A 176 44.94 -49.49 12.18
CA GLU A 176 45.28 -50.44 13.26
C GLU A 176 45.44 -51.87 12.72
N GLU A 177 44.50 -52.32 11.88
CA GLU A 177 44.54 -53.63 11.23
C GLU A 177 45.75 -53.76 10.29
N LYS A 178 46.01 -52.76 9.44
CA LYS A 178 47.21 -52.73 8.59
C LYS A 178 48.50 -52.83 9.40
N LYS A 179 48.59 -52.12 10.52
CA LYS A 179 49.74 -52.17 11.43
C LYS A 179 49.90 -53.57 12.04
N LYS A 180 48.79 -54.19 12.45
CA LYS A 180 48.79 -55.54 13.03
C LYS A 180 49.22 -56.59 12.00
N SER A 181 48.62 -56.59 10.81
CA SER A 181 49.00 -57.49 9.70
C SER A 181 50.46 -57.29 9.28
N ALA A 182 50.95 -56.04 9.18
CA ALA A 182 52.36 -55.79 8.89
C ALA A 182 53.28 -56.38 9.97
N SER A 183 52.89 -56.28 11.26
CA SER A 183 53.67 -56.87 12.35
C SER A 183 53.63 -58.41 12.36
N GLU A 184 52.53 -59.01 11.92
CA GLU A 184 52.38 -60.46 11.77
C GLU A 184 53.26 -60.97 10.60
N ILE A 185 53.19 -60.31 9.44
CA ILE A 185 54.06 -60.61 8.27
C ILE A 185 55.53 -60.50 8.62
N LEU A 186 55.94 -59.49 9.40
CA LEU A 186 57.33 -59.34 9.86
C LEU A 186 57.76 -60.49 10.78
N LYS A 187 56.86 -60.98 11.66
CA LYS A 187 57.14 -62.13 12.54
C LYS A 187 57.25 -63.42 11.74
N GLU A 188 56.32 -63.69 10.84
CA GLU A 188 56.32 -64.87 9.97
C GLU A 188 57.56 -64.89 9.07
N SER A 189 57.92 -63.75 8.45
CA SER A 189 59.13 -63.64 7.64
C SER A 189 60.40 -63.91 8.45
N LYS A 190 60.48 -63.40 9.70
CA LYS A 190 61.60 -63.70 10.59
C LYS A 190 61.67 -65.18 10.95
N GLN A 191 60.54 -65.80 11.29
CA GLN A 191 60.49 -67.24 11.59
C GLN A 191 60.98 -68.09 10.42
N LEU A 192 60.57 -67.77 9.19
CA LEU A 192 61.04 -68.46 7.98
C LEU A 192 62.55 -68.29 7.76
N LEU A 193 63.11 -67.11 8.04
CA LEU A 193 64.55 -66.86 7.97
C LEU A 193 65.31 -67.68 9.01
N ASP A 194 64.82 -67.72 10.26
CA ASP A 194 65.44 -68.49 11.34
C ASP A 194 65.38 -70.00 11.03
N GLU A 195 64.24 -70.51 10.53
CA GLU A 195 64.11 -71.90 10.09
C GLU A 195 65.04 -72.24 8.92
N ALA A 196 65.17 -71.35 7.94
CA ALA A 196 66.09 -71.54 6.82
C ALA A 196 67.55 -71.56 7.29
N ALA A 197 67.90 -70.73 8.28
CA ALA A 197 69.23 -70.69 8.88
C ALA A 197 69.56 -72.00 9.63
N ILE A 198 68.62 -72.51 10.43
CA ILE A 198 68.77 -73.78 11.15
C ILE A 198 68.96 -74.95 10.17
N LYS A 199 68.09 -75.06 9.16
CA LYS A 199 68.20 -76.11 8.13
C LYS A 199 69.53 -76.04 7.39
N ALA A 200 70.01 -74.83 7.06
CA ALA A 200 71.32 -74.65 6.41
C ALA A 200 72.49 -75.05 7.34
N GLU A 201 72.37 -74.82 8.65
CA GLU A 201 73.38 -75.24 9.63
C GLU A 201 73.40 -76.78 9.81
N GLU A 202 72.23 -77.40 9.88
CA GLU A 202 72.08 -78.86 9.89
C GLU A 202 72.65 -79.49 8.62
N GLU A 203 72.35 -78.94 7.43
CA GLU A 203 72.92 -79.38 6.16
C GLU A 203 74.44 -79.24 6.16
N LYS A 204 74.98 -78.13 6.68
CA LYS A 204 76.43 -77.94 6.86
C LYS A 204 77.03 -78.98 7.81
N LYS A 205 76.33 -79.34 8.89
CA LYS A 205 76.78 -80.37 9.84
C LYS A 205 76.79 -81.76 9.20
N MET A 206 75.74 -82.11 8.46
CA MET A 206 75.67 -83.34 7.68
C MET A 206 76.78 -83.40 6.62
N LYS A 207 77.02 -82.31 5.89
CA LYS A 207 78.14 -82.22 4.93
C LYS A 207 79.50 -82.40 5.62
N LYS A 208 79.72 -81.78 6.78
CA LYS A 208 80.96 -81.94 7.56
C LYS A 208 81.18 -83.39 8.00
N GLU A 209 80.13 -84.05 8.51
CA GLU A 209 80.18 -85.45 8.92
C GLU A 209 80.51 -86.37 7.74
N LEU A 210 79.83 -86.17 6.60
CA LEU A 210 80.09 -86.93 5.38
C LEU A 210 81.53 -86.72 4.86
N ILE A 211 82.03 -85.47 4.91
CA ILE A 211 83.44 -85.18 4.59
C ILE A 211 84.38 -85.91 5.55
N SER A 212 84.07 -85.96 6.85
CA SER A 212 84.89 -86.68 7.83
C SER A 212 84.91 -88.20 7.57
N GLN A 213 83.77 -88.78 7.16
CA GLN A 213 83.67 -90.18 6.76
C GLN A 213 84.50 -90.45 5.52
N ILE A 214 84.35 -89.63 4.46
CA ILE A 214 85.16 -89.72 3.24
C ILE A 214 86.65 -89.61 3.57
N GLN A 215 87.08 -88.65 4.40
CA GLN A 215 88.48 -88.50 4.80
C GLN A 215 89.01 -89.71 5.57
N ALA A 216 88.23 -90.30 6.48
CA ALA A 216 88.62 -91.52 7.20
C ALA A 216 88.76 -92.72 6.26
N GLU A 217 87.90 -92.81 5.25
CA GLU A 217 87.91 -93.84 4.23
C GLU A 217 89.04 -93.63 3.20
N GLU A 218 89.37 -92.38 2.87
CA GLU A 218 90.57 -92.02 2.10
C GLU A 218 91.85 -92.36 2.89
N LEU A 219 91.89 -92.06 4.19
CA LEU A 219 93.00 -92.43 5.08
C LEU A 219 93.15 -93.95 5.23
N SER A 220 92.04 -94.71 5.23
CA SER A 220 92.07 -96.18 5.26
C SER A 220 92.43 -96.79 3.89
N ALA A 221 92.03 -96.15 2.79
CA ALA A 221 92.43 -96.49 1.43
C ALA A 221 93.93 -96.21 1.17
N ILE A 222 94.52 -95.23 1.87
CA ILE A 222 95.97 -94.96 1.84
C ILE A 222 96.80 -96.08 2.51
N MET A 223 96.20 -96.92 3.37
CA MET A 223 96.87 -98.06 4.02
C MET A 223 96.84 -99.37 3.18
N THR A 224 96.32 -99.36 1.94
CA THR A 224 96.26 -100.55 1.06
C THR A 224 96.75 -100.35 -0.39
N LYS A 225 97.57 -99.33 -0.71
CA LYS A 225 98.38 -99.33 -1.94
C LYS A 225 99.54 -98.34 -1.92
N SER A 226 100.76 -98.87 -2.07
CA SER A 226 101.97 -98.09 -2.35
C SER A 226 102.13 -97.74 -3.83
N ARG A 227 102.70 -96.55 -4.08
CA ARG A 227 103.37 -96.00 -5.29
C ARG A 227 102.53 -95.63 -6.52
N ASN A 228 102.47 -94.33 -6.85
CA ASN A 228 103.45 -93.73 -7.78
C ASN A 228 103.32 -92.20 -7.95
N VAL A 229 104.46 -91.62 -8.32
CA VAL A 229 104.80 -90.21 -8.58
C VAL A 229 104.20 -89.70 -9.91
N LYS A 230 103.79 -88.42 -9.99
CA LYS A 230 104.29 -87.40 -10.96
C LYS A 230 103.64 -86.01 -10.81
N GLN A 231 104.53 -85.03 -11.00
CA GLN A 231 104.53 -83.57 -10.93
C GLN A 231 103.62 -82.80 -11.92
N CYS A 232 103.49 -81.48 -11.65
CA CYS A 232 103.19 -80.32 -12.53
C CYS A 232 101.70 -79.94 -12.68
N ASP A 233 101.25 -78.68 -12.58
CA ASP A 233 101.95 -77.40 -12.63
C ASP A 233 101.16 -76.24 -11.97
N LYS A 234 101.91 -75.18 -11.69
CA LYS A 234 101.53 -73.91 -11.02
C LYS A 234 100.49 -73.08 -11.80
N LYS A 235 99.64 -72.34 -11.08
CA LYS A 235 99.55 -70.85 -11.08
C LYS A 235 98.36 -70.40 -10.22
N SER A 236 98.64 -69.73 -9.11
CA SER A 236 98.65 -68.26 -8.98
C SER A 236 97.30 -67.79 -8.42
N GLU A 237 97.21 -67.56 -7.12
CA GLU A 237 97.42 -66.24 -6.51
C GLU A 237 96.37 -65.22 -6.98
N ASN A 238 95.33 -65.02 -6.17
CA ASN A 238 95.12 -63.71 -5.55
C ASN A 238 94.03 -63.80 -4.48
N PHE A 239 94.50 -63.71 -3.24
CA PHE A 239 93.73 -63.30 -2.10
C PHE A 239 93.21 -61.86 -2.28
N ARG A 240 92.24 -61.53 -1.41
CA ARG A 240 91.86 -60.19 -0.92
C ARG A 240 90.78 -59.47 -1.73
N ILE A 241 89.77 -58.85 -1.13
CA ILE A 241 89.28 -58.70 0.25
C ILE A 241 87.96 -57.91 0.11
N TYR A 242 87.06 -58.15 1.05
CA TYR A 242 85.99 -57.29 1.58
C TYR A 242 84.92 -56.62 0.69
N LEU A 243 83.70 -56.94 1.13
CA LEU A 243 82.61 -56.05 1.59
C LEU A 243 82.18 -54.86 0.73
N ASN A 244 80.88 -54.94 0.40
CA ASN A 244 79.88 -53.88 0.31
C ASN A 244 80.21 -52.70 -0.62
N THR A 245 79.28 -52.40 -1.53
CA THR A 245 78.40 -51.24 -1.35
C THR A 245 77.23 -51.31 -2.32
N ILE A 246 76.06 -51.13 -1.73
CA ILE A 246 74.73 -51.02 -2.31
C ILE A 246 74.65 -49.82 -3.26
N SER A 247 73.65 -49.87 -4.15
CA SER A 247 72.80 -48.75 -4.57
C SER A 247 72.93 -48.27 -6.03
N ASN A 248 71.78 -48.36 -6.70
CA ASN A 248 71.12 -47.26 -7.42
C ASN A 248 71.76 -46.81 -8.74
N LEU A 249 71.13 -47.12 -9.88
CA LEU A 249 69.98 -46.38 -10.44
C LEU A 249 69.75 -46.78 -11.90
N ILE A 250 68.48 -47.08 -12.17
CA ILE A 250 67.81 -46.96 -13.46
C ILE A 250 67.56 -45.46 -13.70
N ASN A 251 67.58 -45.05 -14.97
CA ASN A 251 66.98 -43.87 -15.63
C ASN A 251 67.98 -43.34 -16.68
N ASP A 252 67.64 -42.87 -17.87
CA ASP A 252 66.38 -42.72 -18.61
C ASP A 252 66.77 -42.47 -20.08
N ASP A 253 65.86 -42.84 -20.98
CA ASP A 253 65.81 -42.40 -22.37
C ASP A 253 65.51 -40.90 -22.47
N SER A 254 66.11 -40.21 -23.45
CA SER A 254 65.58 -38.96 -24.00
C SER A 254 66.28 -38.60 -25.31
N ASP A 255 65.79 -39.14 -26.43
CA ASP A 255 65.98 -38.57 -27.75
C ASP A 255 65.07 -37.33 -27.92
N GLY A 256 65.62 -36.27 -28.49
CA GLY A 256 64.88 -35.07 -28.88
C GLY A 256 64.19 -35.22 -30.23
N ASP A 257 63.22 -34.35 -30.48
CA ASP A 257 63.03 -33.77 -31.82
C ASP A 257 62.25 -32.45 -31.75
N ASP A 258 62.78 -31.45 -32.44
CA ASP A 258 62.15 -30.17 -32.75
C ASP A 258 61.22 -30.36 -33.96
N ASN A 259 60.00 -29.82 -33.95
CA ASN A 259 59.51 -29.21 -35.18
C ASN A 259 58.37 -28.19 -35.03
N ASN A 260 58.71 -27.02 -35.54
CA ASN A 260 57.88 -25.87 -35.83
C ASN A 260 56.88 -26.20 -36.95
N ASN A 261 55.58 -25.99 -36.70
CA ASN A 261 54.57 -25.89 -37.77
C ASN A 261 53.52 -24.84 -37.41
N ASN A 262 53.81 -23.60 -37.80
CA ASN A 262 52.89 -22.48 -37.76
C ASN A 262 51.78 -22.67 -38.81
N LYS A 263 50.78 -23.48 -38.45
CA LYS A 263 49.55 -23.68 -39.22
C LYS A 263 48.57 -22.59 -38.80
N TYR A 264 48.31 -21.62 -39.67
CA TYR A 264 47.19 -20.70 -39.50
C TYR A 264 45.90 -21.51 -39.42
N ILE A 265 45.43 -21.78 -38.20
CA ILE A 265 44.12 -22.35 -37.95
C ILE A 265 43.13 -21.24 -38.27
N VAL A 266 42.37 -21.38 -39.36
CA VAL A 266 41.21 -20.54 -39.62
C VAL A 266 40.24 -20.76 -38.46
N ILE A 267 40.20 -19.83 -37.52
CA ILE A 267 39.37 -19.92 -36.31
C ILE A 267 37.92 -19.79 -36.75
N ASP A 268 37.23 -20.92 -36.85
CA ASP A 268 35.80 -20.97 -37.06
C ASP A 268 35.08 -20.55 -35.77
N LEU A 269 34.53 -19.33 -35.78
CA LEU A 269 33.86 -18.69 -34.64
C LEU A 269 32.56 -19.39 -34.22
N THR A 270 32.10 -20.37 -35.00
CA THR A 270 30.95 -21.22 -34.68
C THR A 270 31.31 -22.42 -33.80
N ASN A 271 32.60 -22.77 -33.69
CA ASN A 271 33.07 -23.87 -32.87
C ASN A 271 33.26 -23.45 -31.40
N THR A 272 33.02 -24.39 -30.49
CA THR A 272 33.31 -24.23 -29.06
C THR A 272 34.82 -24.34 -28.81
N PRO A 273 35.38 -23.60 -27.83
CA PRO A 273 36.83 -23.56 -27.57
C PRO A 273 37.47 -24.92 -27.21
N GLY A 274 36.67 -25.89 -26.75
CA GLY A 274 37.11 -27.27 -26.50
C GLY A 274 37.99 -27.42 -25.26
N HIS A 275 37.91 -26.50 -24.29
CA HIS A 275 38.75 -26.51 -23.08
C HIS A 275 38.25 -27.47 -21.99
N GLY A 276 37.17 -28.23 -22.26
CA GLY A 276 36.59 -29.19 -21.31
C GLY A 276 35.83 -28.54 -20.15
N LEU A 277 35.56 -27.24 -20.23
CA LEU A 277 34.72 -26.52 -19.29
C LEU A 277 33.25 -26.87 -19.54
N LEU A 278 32.49 -27.06 -18.47
CA LEU A 278 31.04 -27.24 -18.55
C LEU A 278 30.39 -25.97 -19.11
N ASN A 279 29.57 -26.14 -20.16
CA ASN A 279 28.82 -25.09 -20.89
C ASN A 279 29.66 -24.14 -21.77
N GLU A 280 30.74 -24.62 -22.37
CA GLU A 280 31.39 -23.87 -23.44
C GLU A 280 30.45 -23.60 -24.62
N MET A 281 30.45 -22.36 -25.09
CA MET A 281 29.67 -21.89 -26.24
C MET A 281 30.55 -21.18 -27.23
N SER A 282 30.13 -21.16 -28.49
CA SER A 282 30.87 -20.47 -29.55
C SER A 282 30.84 -18.96 -29.39
N ILE A 283 31.80 -18.27 -30.01
CA ILE A 283 31.94 -16.81 -29.92
C ILE A 283 30.71 -16.11 -30.53
N ILE A 284 30.13 -16.68 -31.59
CA ILE A 284 28.90 -16.16 -32.21
C ILE A 284 27.71 -16.30 -31.25
N GLU A 285 27.57 -17.45 -30.59
CA GLU A 285 26.49 -17.66 -29.62
C GLU A 285 26.64 -16.72 -28.41
N LEU A 286 27.86 -16.48 -27.93
CA LEU A 286 28.13 -15.52 -26.87
C LEU A 286 27.79 -14.07 -27.28
N ARG A 287 28.09 -13.69 -28.53
CA ARG A 287 27.70 -12.37 -29.08
C ARG A 287 26.19 -12.23 -29.18
N GLU A 288 25.50 -13.27 -29.63
CA GLU A 288 24.05 -13.29 -29.71
C GLU A 288 23.42 -13.18 -28.33
N ARG A 289 23.84 -13.98 -27.34
CA ARG A 289 23.35 -13.88 -25.97
C ARG A 289 23.64 -12.51 -25.36
N LEU A 290 24.82 -11.94 -25.61
CA LEU A 290 25.15 -10.58 -25.15
C LEU A 290 24.25 -9.53 -25.80
N ASN A 291 23.92 -9.68 -27.08
CA ASN A 291 22.99 -8.79 -27.76
C ASN A 291 21.57 -8.94 -27.22
N GLN A 292 21.09 -10.17 -27.01
CA GLN A 292 19.80 -10.46 -26.38
C GLN A 292 19.73 -9.86 -24.97
N LEU A 293 20.79 -9.96 -24.17
CA LEU A 293 20.87 -9.34 -22.85
C LEU A 293 20.80 -7.81 -22.91
N LYS A 294 21.47 -7.18 -23.88
CA LYS A 294 21.37 -5.73 -24.11
C LYS A 294 19.95 -5.31 -24.49
N ILE A 295 19.31 -6.04 -25.41
CA ILE A 295 17.93 -5.80 -25.83
C ILE A 295 16.95 -6.00 -24.66
N ASN A 296 17.11 -7.06 -23.87
CA ASN A 296 16.26 -7.31 -22.70
C ASN A 296 16.42 -6.22 -21.65
N LYS A 297 17.67 -5.80 -21.35
CA LYS A 297 17.93 -4.69 -20.43
C LYS A 297 17.29 -3.39 -20.93
N GLN A 298 17.36 -3.12 -22.23
CA GLN A 298 16.72 -1.95 -22.84
C GLN A 298 15.20 -2.02 -22.75
N ARG A 299 14.61 -3.18 -23.06
CA ARG A 299 13.16 -3.45 -22.94
C ARG A 299 12.68 -3.25 -21.50
N GLU A 300 13.40 -3.77 -20.51
CA GLU A 300 13.05 -3.57 -19.10
C GLU A 300 13.07 -2.08 -18.69
N LEU A 301 13.97 -1.28 -19.26
CA LEU A 301 14.02 0.16 -19.01
C LEU A 301 12.86 0.88 -19.70
N GLU A 302 12.50 0.48 -20.91
CA GLU A 302 11.34 1.01 -21.64
C GLU A 302 10.03 0.67 -20.93
N GLU A 303 9.85 -0.57 -20.47
CA GLU A 303 8.70 -0.99 -19.67
C GLU A 303 8.58 -0.17 -18.38
N LYS A 304 9.71 0.09 -17.69
CA LYS A 304 9.73 0.97 -16.50
C LYS A 304 9.35 2.40 -16.86
N ARG A 305 9.83 2.92 -17.99
CA ARG A 305 9.50 4.27 -18.47
C ARG A 305 8.01 4.39 -18.80
N ASP A 306 7.46 3.41 -19.52
CA ASP A 306 6.05 3.39 -19.91
C ASP A 306 5.14 3.25 -18.68
N ALA A 307 5.53 2.44 -17.71
CA ALA A 307 4.84 2.35 -16.42
C ALA A 307 4.79 3.72 -15.69
N ILE A 308 5.91 4.45 -15.68
CA ILE A 308 5.97 5.81 -15.09
C ILE A 308 5.08 6.79 -15.86
N ILE A 309 5.09 6.74 -17.19
CA ILE A 309 4.27 7.64 -18.01
C ILE A 309 2.78 7.37 -17.77
N ASN A 310 2.37 6.10 -17.80
CA ASN A 310 0.98 5.72 -17.53
C ASN A 310 0.54 6.12 -16.12
N ASP A 311 1.37 5.92 -15.09
CA ASP A 311 1.06 6.37 -13.72
C ASP A 311 0.92 7.90 -13.64
N LYS A 312 1.78 8.66 -14.33
CA LYS A 312 1.65 10.11 -14.46
C LYS A 312 0.34 10.51 -15.15
N GLU A 313 -0.02 9.87 -16.25
CA GLU A 313 -1.28 10.11 -16.96
C GLU A 313 -2.53 9.77 -16.13
N GLN A 314 -2.48 8.70 -15.35
CA GLN A 314 -3.57 8.35 -14.43
C GLN A 314 -3.73 9.40 -13.34
N LYS A 315 -2.61 9.88 -12.76
CA LYS A 315 -2.63 10.95 -11.76
C LYS A 315 -3.18 12.27 -12.33
N THR A 316 -2.82 12.64 -13.56
CA THR A 316 -3.36 13.86 -14.20
C THR A 316 -4.86 13.73 -14.48
N LYS A 317 -5.33 12.56 -14.97
CA LYS A 317 -6.76 12.28 -15.14
C LYS A 317 -7.55 12.44 -13.84
N VAL A 318 -7.04 11.86 -12.74
CA VAL A 318 -7.66 12.00 -11.41
C VAL A 318 -7.70 13.46 -10.96
N LEU A 319 -6.62 14.22 -11.18
CA LEU A 319 -6.55 15.63 -10.79
C LEU A 319 -7.55 16.50 -11.57
N LEU A 320 -7.69 16.26 -12.87
CA LEU A 320 -8.70 16.94 -13.71
C LEU A 320 -10.12 16.62 -13.27
N GLU A 321 -10.41 15.36 -12.94
CA GLU A 321 -11.72 14.96 -12.39
C GLU A 321 -12.02 15.69 -11.07
N LEU A 322 -11.01 15.82 -10.20
CA LEU A 322 -11.13 16.48 -8.91
C LEU A 322 -11.37 17.99 -9.07
N LEU A 323 -10.67 18.64 -10.01
CA LEU A 323 -10.92 20.03 -10.39
C LEU A 323 -12.34 20.24 -10.92
N ASN A 324 -12.81 19.37 -11.83
CA ASN A 324 -14.18 19.40 -12.34
C ASN A 324 -15.21 19.27 -11.20
N ARG A 325 -14.95 18.40 -10.23
CA ARG A 325 -15.81 18.23 -9.05
C ARG A 325 -15.84 19.48 -8.17
N ILE A 326 -14.69 20.13 -7.97
CA ILE A 326 -14.60 21.41 -7.24
C ILE A 326 -15.38 22.50 -8.00
N GLY A 327 -15.22 22.58 -9.32
CA GLY A 327 -15.95 23.51 -10.18
C GLY A 327 -17.46 23.34 -10.04
N LYS A 328 -17.98 22.11 -10.16
CA LYS A 328 -19.39 21.78 -9.94
C LYS A 328 -19.88 22.15 -8.54
N HIS A 329 -19.07 21.90 -7.49
CA HIS A 329 -19.45 22.27 -6.13
C HIS A 329 -19.52 23.79 -5.94
N ARG A 330 -18.58 24.54 -6.51
CA ARG A 330 -18.58 26.00 -6.48
C ARG A 330 -19.80 26.57 -7.19
N SER A 331 -20.12 26.08 -8.40
CA SER A 331 -21.28 26.55 -9.17
C SER A 331 -22.60 26.29 -8.43
N VAL A 332 -22.77 25.09 -7.88
CA VAL A 332 -23.95 24.75 -7.06
C VAL A 332 -24.04 25.65 -5.82
N LYS A 333 -22.92 25.95 -5.16
CA LYS A 333 -22.89 26.83 -3.99
C LYS A 333 -23.30 28.27 -4.34
N THR A 334 -22.83 28.81 -5.47
CA THR A 334 -23.26 30.13 -5.97
C THR A 334 -24.75 30.15 -6.30
N VAL A 335 -25.26 29.16 -7.03
CA VAL A 335 -26.69 29.06 -7.38
C VAL A 335 -27.58 28.88 -6.14
N ALA A 336 -27.12 28.13 -5.15
CA ALA A 336 -27.85 27.98 -3.90
C ALA A 336 -27.87 29.28 -3.07
N ALA A 337 -26.79 30.08 -3.10
CA ALA A 337 -26.74 31.37 -2.42
C ALA A 337 -27.67 32.39 -3.07
N THR A 338 -27.67 32.50 -4.41
CA THR A 338 -28.60 33.38 -5.13
C THR A 338 -30.05 32.99 -4.90
N ARG A 339 -30.36 31.69 -4.90
CA ARG A 339 -31.71 31.19 -4.59
C ARG A 339 -32.18 31.52 -3.17
N LYS A 340 -31.28 31.49 -2.19
CA LYS A 340 -31.62 31.90 -0.81
C LYS A 340 -31.97 33.38 -0.72
N MET A 341 -31.29 34.25 -1.48
CA MET A 341 -31.59 35.68 -1.50
C MET A 341 -32.98 35.97 -2.07
N VAL A 342 -33.36 35.26 -3.15
CA VAL A 342 -34.71 35.36 -3.75
C VAL A 342 -35.79 34.85 -2.79
N ASN A 343 -35.59 33.66 -2.20
CA ASN A 343 -36.57 33.05 -1.29
C ASN A 343 -36.73 33.82 0.04
N ASN A 344 -35.72 34.59 0.48
CA ASN A 344 -35.84 35.41 1.67
C ASN A 344 -36.82 36.58 1.48
N GLY A 345 -36.90 37.15 0.26
CA GLY A 345 -37.90 38.16 -0.09
C GLY A 345 -39.32 37.59 -0.15
N GLU A 346 -39.48 36.35 -0.62
CA GLU A 346 -40.78 35.67 -0.64
C GLU A 346 -41.26 35.24 0.76
N ASN A 347 -40.37 34.84 1.66
CA ASN A 347 -40.71 34.50 3.04
C ASN A 347 -41.23 35.69 3.86
N THR A 348 -40.87 36.93 3.51
CA THR A 348 -41.35 38.12 4.22
C THR A 348 -42.85 38.37 3.97
N LEU A 349 -43.38 37.91 2.83
CA LEU A 349 -44.80 38.03 2.46
C LEU A 349 -45.70 36.96 3.11
N ILE A 350 -45.13 35.84 3.58
CA ILE A 350 -45.88 34.68 4.10
C ILE A 350 -46.04 34.73 5.63
N ASN A 351 -45.19 35.47 6.34
CA ASN A 351 -45.21 35.60 7.81
C ASN A 351 -46.49 36.22 8.42
N ASN A 352 -47.46 36.64 7.60
CA ASN A 352 -48.73 37.20 8.05
C ASN A 352 -49.84 36.14 8.26
N CYS A 353 -49.59 34.86 7.97
CA CYS A 353 -50.54 33.77 8.29
C CYS A 353 -50.23 33.16 9.68
N LYS A 354 -51.18 33.28 10.62
CA LYS A 354 -51.12 32.73 12.00
C LYS A 354 -51.24 31.20 12.05
N VAL A 355 -50.57 30.45 11.17
CA VAL A 355 -50.61 28.98 11.15
C VAL A 355 -49.29 28.45 11.70
N THR A 356 -49.34 27.68 12.80
CA THR A 356 -48.14 27.07 13.39
C THR A 356 -47.67 25.87 12.57
N LYS A 357 -46.38 25.51 12.66
CA LYS A 357 -45.83 24.36 11.92
C LYS A 357 -46.45 23.06 12.39
N GLU A 358 -46.69 22.95 13.68
CA GLU A 358 -47.30 21.83 14.38
C GLU A 358 -48.71 21.53 13.86
N ASP A 359 -49.49 22.58 13.57
CA ASP A 359 -50.83 22.45 12.98
C ASP A 359 -50.78 21.99 11.52
N ILE A 360 -49.74 22.33 10.76
CA ILE A 360 -49.57 21.86 9.37
C ILE A 360 -49.29 20.36 9.32
N TYR A 361 -48.45 19.84 10.23
CA TYR A 361 -48.12 18.41 10.29
C TYR A 361 -49.30 17.55 10.75
N LYS A 362 -50.05 18.01 11.77
CA LYS A 362 -51.21 17.27 12.28
C LYS A 362 -52.33 17.13 11.24
N ASN A 363 -52.49 18.13 10.38
CA ASN A 363 -53.56 18.19 9.38
C ASN A 363 -53.18 17.59 8.01
N ASP A 364 -51.95 17.10 7.82
CA ASP A 364 -51.50 16.46 6.57
C ASP A 364 -50.80 15.11 6.86
N PRO A 365 -51.50 13.97 6.68
CA PRO A 365 -50.96 12.64 6.95
C PRO A 365 -49.67 12.32 6.19
N SER A 366 -49.48 12.86 4.98
CA SER A 366 -48.29 12.61 4.17
C SER A 366 -47.04 13.28 4.76
N LEU A 367 -47.22 14.50 5.30
CA LEU A 367 -46.14 15.22 5.99
C LEU A 367 -45.74 14.52 7.29
N GLN A 368 -46.73 14.00 8.05
CA GLN A 368 -46.48 13.23 9.26
C GLN A 368 -45.70 11.95 8.97
N GLN A 369 -46.08 11.19 7.93
CA GLN A 369 -45.35 9.99 7.50
C GLN A 369 -43.89 10.28 7.12
N MET A 370 -43.62 11.39 6.43
CA MET A 370 -42.24 11.81 6.12
C MET A 370 -41.43 12.12 7.38
N LEU A 371 -42.05 12.76 8.37
CA LEU A 371 -41.40 13.05 9.65
C LEU A 371 -41.07 11.75 10.41
N ASP A 372 -41.99 10.79 10.43
CA ASP A 372 -41.77 9.48 11.06
C ASP A 372 -40.67 8.69 10.36
N CYS A 373 -40.67 8.64 9.03
CA CYS A 373 -39.62 8.01 8.24
C CYS A 373 -38.24 8.62 8.51
N LEU A 374 -38.17 9.95 8.61
CA LEU A 374 -36.94 10.66 8.93
C LEU A 374 -36.46 10.38 10.36
N SER A 375 -37.37 10.29 11.32
CA SER A 375 -37.05 9.90 12.70
C SER A 375 -36.55 8.46 12.76
N LYS A 376 -37.23 7.51 12.10
CA LYS A 376 -36.79 6.10 11.99
C LYS A 376 -35.39 5.98 11.39
N GLN A 377 -35.11 6.64 10.26
CA GLN A 377 -33.78 6.62 9.66
C GLN A 377 -32.70 7.19 10.58
N LYS A 378 -32.99 8.30 11.28
CA LYS A 378 -32.06 8.88 12.25
C LYS A 378 -31.81 7.95 13.44
N GLU A 379 -32.85 7.29 13.94
CA GLU A 379 -32.76 6.33 15.03
C GLU A 379 -31.96 5.10 14.62
N GLU A 380 -32.23 4.53 13.45
CA GLU A 380 -31.44 3.45 12.87
C GLU A 380 -29.97 3.86 12.79
N ARG A 381 -29.67 5.00 12.19
CA ARG A 381 -28.30 5.51 12.12
C ARG A 381 -27.70 5.73 13.50
N GLN A 382 -28.47 6.17 14.51
CA GLN A 382 -27.98 6.27 15.89
C GLN A 382 -27.73 4.92 16.56
N ARG A 383 -28.58 3.91 16.33
CA ARG A 383 -28.37 2.53 16.79
C ARG A 383 -27.10 1.96 16.18
N TYR A 384 -26.94 2.09 14.87
CA TYR A 384 -25.70 1.76 14.17
C TYR A 384 -24.53 2.63 14.64
N ALA A 385 -24.77 3.90 15.03
CA ALA A 385 -23.75 4.79 15.59
C ALA A 385 -23.21 4.33 16.95
N LYS A 386 -24.08 3.75 17.77
CA LYS A 386 -23.78 3.18 19.08
C LYS A 386 -23.17 1.77 18.98
N SER A 387 -23.27 1.10 17.82
CA SER A 387 -22.51 -0.11 17.54
C SER A 387 -21.00 0.19 17.50
N ASP A 388 -20.22 -0.78 17.98
CA ASP A 388 -18.76 -0.71 18.14
C ASP A 388 -18.02 -0.39 16.82
N GLN A 389 -18.64 -0.72 15.68
CA GLN A 389 -18.14 -0.36 14.34
C GLN A 389 -18.25 1.15 14.03
N SER A 390 -19.30 1.82 14.51
CA SER A 390 -19.50 3.24 14.24
C SER A 390 -18.91 4.17 15.29
N GLN A 391 -18.67 3.71 16.52
CA GLN A 391 -17.89 4.48 17.49
C GLN A 391 -16.45 4.65 17.00
N LYS A 392 -15.93 3.64 16.29
CA LYS A 392 -14.68 3.73 15.51
C LYS A 392 -14.84 4.73 14.36
N PHE A 393 -15.91 4.68 13.55
CA PHE A 393 -16.16 5.64 12.46
C PHE A 393 -16.18 7.11 12.91
N ARG A 394 -16.88 7.46 14.00
CA ARG A 394 -16.89 8.84 14.53
C ARG A 394 -15.49 9.31 14.93
N LYS A 395 -14.67 8.44 15.51
CA LYS A 395 -13.27 8.73 15.79
C LYS A 395 -12.45 8.93 14.50
N TYR A 396 -12.74 8.23 13.41
CA TYR A 396 -12.04 8.38 12.13
C TYR A 396 -12.46 9.62 11.33
N VAL A 397 -13.75 9.99 11.35
CA VAL A 397 -14.25 11.19 10.65
C VAL A 397 -13.87 12.48 11.40
N ASN A 398 -13.90 12.46 12.74
CA ASN A 398 -13.52 13.63 13.55
C ASN A 398 -12.01 13.72 13.80
N LYS A 399 -11.24 12.64 13.60
CA LYS A 399 -9.78 12.73 13.50
C LYS A 399 -9.41 12.99 12.04
N GLY A 400 -9.31 14.28 11.69
CA GLY A 400 -8.23 14.67 10.81
C GLY A 400 -6.94 14.03 11.32
N VAL A 401 -6.40 13.10 10.53
CA VAL A 401 -5.11 12.40 10.65
C VAL A 401 -4.36 12.65 11.97
N LYS A 402 -4.66 11.85 13.01
CA LYS A 402 -3.72 11.63 14.12
C LYS A 402 -3.59 10.12 14.34
N ASN A 403 -2.70 9.54 13.54
CA ASN A 403 -2.37 8.11 13.50
C ASN A 403 -1.50 7.73 14.70
N LYS A 404 -2.12 7.41 15.84
CA LYS A 404 -1.42 6.72 16.94
C LYS A 404 -1.03 5.28 16.58
N GLU A 405 -1.75 4.64 15.64
CA GLU A 405 -1.44 3.28 15.17
C GLU A 405 -0.21 3.23 14.23
N ASN A 406 0.22 4.38 13.67
CA ASN A 406 1.48 4.44 12.90
C ASN A 406 2.70 4.46 13.80
N GLU A 407 2.61 4.92 15.04
CA GLU A 407 3.77 4.95 15.95
C GLU A 407 4.20 3.53 16.33
N SER A 408 3.26 2.65 16.68
CA SER A 408 3.59 1.26 17.05
C SER A 408 4.09 0.42 15.86
N LEU A 409 3.60 0.70 14.65
CA LEU A 409 4.11 0.07 13.42
C LEU A 409 5.47 0.65 13.02
N LYS A 410 5.67 1.96 13.20
CA LYS A 410 6.95 2.61 12.96
C LYS A 410 8.02 2.10 13.93
N THR A 411 7.72 1.98 15.23
CA THR A 411 8.64 1.39 16.21
C THR A 411 8.94 -0.08 15.91
N PHE A 412 7.97 -0.83 15.38
CA PHE A 412 8.20 -2.22 14.96
C PHE A 412 9.11 -2.32 13.72
N TRP A 413 8.94 -1.45 12.72
CA TRP A 413 9.81 -1.40 11.55
C TRP A 413 11.20 -0.85 11.88
N ASP A 414 11.29 0.18 12.73
CA ASP A 414 12.55 0.74 13.22
C ASP A 414 13.35 -0.31 14.01
N GLU A 415 12.67 -1.13 14.82
CA GLU A 415 13.31 -2.25 15.54
C GLU A 415 13.77 -3.37 14.59
N LEU A 416 12.97 -3.70 13.56
CA LEU A 416 13.38 -4.65 12.53
C LEU A 416 14.56 -4.16 11.70
N GLU A 417 14.62 -2.87 11.39
CA GLU A 417 15.74 -2.25 10.66
C GLU A 417 17.00 -2.25 11.51
N ARG A 418 16.89 -1.91 12.80
CA ARG A 418 17.97 -1.98 13.77
C ARG A 418 18.50 -3.41 13.96
N GLN A 419 17.62 -4.42 13.99
CA GLN A 419 17.99 -5.84 14.02
C GLN A 419 18.73 -6.27 12.75
N ARG A 420 18.31 -5.77 11.58
CA ARG A 420 19.01 -6.00 10.31
C ARG A 420 20.38 -5.32 10.27
N GLU A 421 20.49 -4.08 10.73
CA GLU A 421 21.78 -3.38 10.85
C GLU A 421 22.72 -4.10 11.82
N GLN A 422 22.22 -4.57 12.96
CA GLN A 422 23.04 -5.35 13.90
C GLN A 422 23.50 -6.67 13.29
N ARG A 423 22.62 -7.38 12.58
CA ARG A 423 22.98 -8.63 11.89
C ARG A 423 23.99 -8.38 10.77
N SER A 424 23.82 -7.31 10.00
CA SER A 424 24.77 -6.86 8.98
C SER A 424 26.11 -6.42 9.59
N ARG A 425 26.13 -5.76 10.75
CA ARG A 425 27.37 -5.43 11.49
C ARG A 425 28.09 -6.66 12.03
N MET A 426 27.35 -7.67 12.46
CA MET A 426 27.91 -8.97 12.88
C MET A 426 28.43 -9.78 11.68
N GLU A 427 27.75 -9.71 10.54
CA GLU A 427 28.17 -10.33 9.28
C GLU A 427 29.42 -9.62 8.69
N THR A 428 29.47 -8.29 8.74
CA THR A 428 30.62 -7.49 8.27
C THR A 428 31.79 -7.43 9.25
N GLY A 429 31.56 -7.75 10.53
CA GLY A 429 32.62 -7.92 11.53
C GLY A 429 33.38 -9.24 11.40
N ALA A 430 32.91 -10.17 10.55
CA ALA A 430 33.48 -11.50 10.40
C ALA A 430 33.67 -11.92 8.94
N THR A 431 34.03 -11.00 8.03
CA THR A 431 34.80 -11.26 6.79
C THR A 431 34.96 -9.98 5.95
N HIS A 432 36.21 -9.72 5.56
CA HIS A 432 36.71 -8.80 4.53
C HIS A 432 35.72 -7.85 3.81
N HIS A 433 36.00 -6.55 3.90
CA HIS A 433 35.37 -5.47 3.16
C HIS A 433 35.75 -5.51 1.66
N PRO A 434 34.80 -5.52 0.70
CA PRO A 434 35.10 -5.42 -0.73
C PRO A 434 34.88 -3.99 -1.22
N SER A 435 35.73 -3.04 -0.79
CA SER A 435 35.67 -1.65 -1.29
C SER A 435 37.04 -1.02 -1.62
N GLU A 436 38.12 -1.80 -1.61
CA GLU A 436 39.43 -1.33 -2.11
C GLU A 436 39.86 -2.14 -3.32
N HIS A 437 39.32 -1.83 -4.49
CA HIS A 437 39.98 -2.06 -5.79
C HIS A 437 39.20 -1.35 -6.90
N LEU A 438 39.16 -0.01 -6.89
CA LEU A 438 38.86 0.79 -8.08
C LEU A 438 39.49 2.19 -7.99
N ILE A 439 40.77 2.29 -7.65
CA ILE A 439 41.59 3.47 -8.00
C ILE A 439 43.01 3.01 -8.31
N THR A 440 43.30 2.73 -9.58
CA THR A 440 44.62 2.95 -10.19
C THR A 440 44.51 2.83 -11.71
N SER A 441 44.48 3.98 -12.39
CA SER A 441 45.10 4.24 -13.72
C SER A 441 44.41 5.40 -14.44
N LEU A 442 44.62 6.63 -13.94
CA LEU A 442 44.46 7.86 -14.71
C LEU A 442 45.22 8.98 -14.02
N THR A 443 46.56 8.91 -14.06
CA THR A 443 47.53 10.02 -14.05
C THR A 443 48.95 9.45 -13.88
N ALA A 444 49.62 9.22 -15.00
CA ALA A 444 51.06 9.34 -15.28
C ALA A 444 51.35 8.59 -16.58
#